data_AF-A0A938QNC9-F1
#
_entry.id   AF-A0A938QNC9-F1
#
_cell.length_a   1.000
_cell.length_b   1.000
_cell.length_c   1.000
_cell.angle_alpha   90.00
_cell.angle_beta   90.00
_cell.angle_gamma   90.00
#
_symmetry.space_group_name_H-M   'P 1'
#
loop_
_entity.id
_entity.type
_entity.pdbx_description
1 polymer ?
#
loop_
_entity_poly.entity_id
_entity_poly.type
_entity_poly.pdbx_seq_one_letter_code
_entity_poly.pdbx_strand_id
1 'polypeptide(L)'
;MSKISYLLITLLLTLAAIPFPALGQEVQENEISPQARSQFQKGERLARDNRLDDAVRAFKEAIRLQPDYAEAHHHLGLAYARRQQYQDAVKEFKETIRLQPQWSQAHENLGVAYIKLGLWEDARQAFQQTVGLHPQNAEAHYHLGLALGKLGRHQEARDAFRQAVKLQPDLAKAHKNLGMAYMKLEQWKDAGQAFQEAVRLKPGDAEAHLGLCAYYAQMGDKDAAAREYRTLQSLDKKLAQKFADLLK
;
A
#
# COMPACT_ATOMS: atom_id res chain seq x y z
N MET A 1 17.19 -15.91 -77.25
CA MET A 1 16.92 -15.09 -76.04
C MET A 1 16.06 -15.94 -75.09
N SER A 2 16.70 -16.82 -74.31
CA SER A 2 17.05 -16.68 -72.87
C SER A 2 15.81 -16.80 -71.96
N LYS A 3 15.32 -18.00 -71.60
CA LYS A 3 15.82 -19.01 -70.63
C LYS A 3 16.09 -18.56 -69.18
N ILE A 4 15.88 -17.28 -68.83
CA ILE A 4 16.13 -16.80 -67.45
C ILE A 4 14.85 -16.37 -66.71
N SER A 5 13.75 -16.06 -67.39
CA SER A 5 12.53 -15.57 -66.70
C SER A 5 11.58 -16.66 -66.17
N TYR A 6 11.81 -17.94 -66.49
CA TYR A 6 10.99 -19.06 -65.99
C TYR A 6 11.54 -19.70 -64.69
N LEU A 7 12.76 -19.35 -64.27
CA LEU A 7 13.40 -19.92 -63.07
C LEU A 7 13.09 -19.15 -61.77
N LEU A 8 12.51 -17.94 -61.85
CA LEU A 8 12.12 -17.16 -60.67
C LEU A 8 10.63 -17.26 -60.31
N ILE A 9 9.79 -17.79 -61.20
CA ILE A 9 8.35 -17.97 -60.96
C ILE A 9 8.01 -19.44 -60.63
N THR A 10 8.96 -20.37 -60.79
CA THR A 10 8.81 -21.79 -60.40
C THR A 10 9.54 -22.18 -59.11
N LEU A 11 10.29 -21.26 -58.48
CA LEU A 11 10.92 -21.43 -57.16
C LEU A 11 10.06 -20.91 -56.00
N LEU A 12 8.73 -20.90 -56.15
CA LEU A 12 7.78 -20.56 -55.08
C LEU A 12 6.64 -21.60 -54.99
N LEU A 13 6.89 -22.84 -55.43
CA LEU A 13 5.87 -23.90 -55.44
C LEU A 13 6.33 -25.27 -54.92
N THR A 14 7.49 -25.39 -54.25
CA THR A 14 7.82 -26.62 -53.50
C THR A 14 8.64 -26.31 -52.24
N LEU A 15 8.00 -25.78 -51.20
CA LEU A 15 8.42 -26.14 -49.85
C LEU A 15 7.18 -26.49 -49.03
N ALA A 16 7.20 -27.73 -48.59
CA ALA A 16 6.21 -28.40 -47.79
C ALA A 16 5.63 -27.53 -46.67
N ALA A 17 4.34 -27.70 -46.46
CA ALA A 17 3.66 -27.69 -45.17
C ALA A 17 4.62 -27.86 -43.98
N ILE A 18 5.09 -26.76 -43.42
CA ILE A 18 5.44 -26.70 -42.01
C ILE A 18 4.17 -26.17 -41.35
N PRO A 19 3.44 -26.97 -40.55
CA PRO A 19 2.38 -26.42 -39.74
C PRO A 19 3.00 -25.33 -38.85
N PHE A 20 2.54 -24.10 -39.03
CA PHE A 20 2.75 -23.03 -38.06
C PHE A 20 2.30 -23.59 -36.70
N PRO A 21 3.18 -23.71 -35.68
CA PRO A 21 2.67 -23.91 -34.34
C PRO A 21 1.84 -22.67 -34.03
N ALA A 22 0.55 -22.89 -33.75
CA ALA A 22 -0.33 -21.86 -33.22
C ALA A 22 0.37 -21.26 -31.99
N LEU A 23 0.92 -20.05 -32.12
CA LEU A 23 1.28 -19.20 -31.00
C LEU A 23 0.02 -18.58 -30.40
N GLY A 24 -0.96 -19.44 -30.12
CA GLY A 24 -1.91 -19.26 -29.05
C GLY A 24 -1.43 -20.19 -27.96
N GLN A 25 -0.46 -19.74 -27.14
CA GLN A 25 -0.55 -20.15 -25.76
C GLN A 25 -1.83 -19.46 -25.26
N GLU A 26 -2.96 -20.15 -25.41
CA GLU A 26 -3.99 -20.08 -24.40
C GLU A 26 -3.22 -20.26 -23.09
N VAL A 27 -3.03 -19.14 -22.37
CA VAL A 27 -2.76 -19.23 -20.95
C VAL A 27 -3.94 -20.05 -20.48
N GLN A 28 -3.70 -21.33 -20.18
CA GLN A 28 -4.68 -22.13 -19.46
C GLN A 28 -4.99 -21.29 -18.23
N GLU A 29 -6.13 -20.60 -18.23
CA GLU A 29 -6.76 -20.17 -17.00
C GLU A 29 -6.95 -21.48 -16.25
N ASN A 30 -6.04 -21.75 -15.30
CA ASN A 30 -6.07 -22.97 -14.51
C ASN A 30 -7.41 -22.97 -13.80
N GLU A 31 -8.35 -23.74 -14.34
CA GLU A 31 -9.73 -23.72 -13.91
C GLU A 31 -9.76 -24.10 -12.43
N ILE A 32 -10.23 -23.18 -11.59
CA ILE A 32 -10.25 -23.41 -10.15
C ILE A 32 -11.15 -24.62 -9.85
N SER A 33 -10.57 -25.66 -9.27
CA SER A 33 -11.30 -26.90 -9.00
C SER A 33 -12.57 -26.63 -8.17
N PRO A 34 -13.70 -27.31 -8.44
CA PRO A 34 -14.93 -27.09 -7.69
C PRO A 34 -14.78 -27.27 -6.18
N GLN A 35 -13.89 -28.18 -5.77
CA GLN A 35 -13.58 -28.46 -4.37
C GLN A 35 -12.80 -27.31 -3.73
N ALA A 36 -11.75 -26.79 -4.39
CA ALA A 36 -11.00 -25.63 -3.91
C ALA A 36 -11.89 -24.38 -3.84
N ARG A 37 -12.71 -24.15 -4.88
CA ARG A 37 -13.70 -23.05 -4.91
C ARG A 37 -14.70 -23.15 -3.77
N SER A 38 -15.21 -24.35 -3.47
CA SER A 38 -16.14 -24.56 -2.36
C SER A 38 -15.53 -24.22 -1.00
N GLN A 39 -14.29 -24.65 -0.76
CA GLN A 39 -13.56 -24.33 0.47
C GLN A 39 -13.21 -22.85 0.58
N PHE A 40 -12.83 -22.22 -0.53
CA PHE A 40 -12.61 -20.77 -0.59
C PHE A 40 -13.87 -19.99 -0.22
N GLN A 41 -15.01 -20.28 -0.84
CA GLN A 41 -16.29 -19.63 -0.53
C GLN A 41 -16.73 -19.87 0.92
N LYS A 42 -16.45 -21.06 1.48
CA LYS A 42 -16.65 -21.34 2.90
C LYS A 42 -15.78 -20.44 3.77
N GLY A 43 -14.50 -20.28 3.43
CA GLY A 43 -13.58 -19.36 4.09
C GLY A 43 -14.06 -17.92 4.08
N GLU A 44 -14.55 -17.42 2.93
CA GLU A 44 -15.09 -16.07 2.81
C GLU A 44 -16.32 -15.85 3.71
N ARG A 45 -17.25 -16.80 3.77
CA ARG A 45 -18.40 -16.74 4.68
C ARG A 45 -17.94 -16.67 6.13
N LEU A 46 -17.06 -17.56 6.54
CA LEU A 46 -16.53 -17.60 7.91
C LEU A 46 -15.78 -16.32 8.27
N ALA A 47 -15.02 -15.74 7.33
CA ALA A 47 -14.31 -14.48 7.54
C ALA A 47 -15.28 -13.29 7.70
N ARG A 48 -16.41 -13.28 6.97
CA ARG A 48 -17.49 -12.30 7.14
C ARG A 48 -18.17 -12.44 8.50
N ASP A 49 -18.36 -13.65 8.98
CA ASP A 49 -18.92 -13.95 10.30
C ASP A 49 -17.90 -13.76 11.45
N ASN A 50 -16.72 -13.21 11.17
CA ASN A 50 -15.60 -13.02 12.10
C ASN A 50 -15.09 -14.32 12.77
N ARG A 51 -15.38 -15.49 12.18
CA ARG A 51 -14.87 -16.80 12.61
C ARG A 51 -13.50 -17.07 11.99
N LEU A 52 -12.51 -16.26 12.39
CA LEU A 52 -11.21 -16.19 11.72
C LEU A 52 -10.42 -17.51 11.72
N ASP A 53 -10.46 -18.30 12.80
CA ASP A 53 -9.77 -19.59 12.86
C ASP A 53 -10.36 -20.63 11.89
N ASP A 54 -11.69 -20.66 11.77
CA ASP A 54 -12.37 -21.53 10.81
C ASP A 54 -12.08 -21.07 9.37
N ALA A 55 -12.06 -19.75 9.13
CA ALA A 55 -11.74 -19.18 7.82
C ALA A 55 -10.32 -19.56 7.37
N VAL A 56 -9.33 -19.42 8.27
CA VAL A 56 -7.95 -19.85 8.01
C VAL A 56 -7.89 -21.32 7.62
N ARG A 57 -8.60 -22.21 8.34
CA ARG A 57 -8.65 -23.64 8.00
C ARG A 57 -9.27 -23.89 6.61
N ALA A 58 -10.35 -23.20 6.28
CA ALA A 58 -11.01 -23.34 4.98
C ALA A 58 -10.13 -22.84 3.82
N PHE A 59 -9.46 -21.69 3.96
CA PHE A 59 -8.55 -21.19 2.94
C PHE A 59 -7.32 -22.08 2.76
N LYS A 60 -6.74 -22.61 3.86
CA LYS A 60 -5.66 -23.61 3.78
C LYS A 60 -6.10 -24.87 3.03
N GLU A 61 -7.33 -25.33 3.24
CA GLU A 61 -7.85 -26.47 2.52
C GLU A 61 -8.05 -26.16 1.02
N ALA A 62 -8.51 -24.95 0.68
CA ALA A 62 -8.59 -24.51 -0.71
C ALA A 62 -7.21 -24.53 -1.39
N ILE A 63 -6.17 -24.03 -0.71
CA ILE A 63 -4.77 -24.04 -1.17
C ILE A 63 -4.22 -25.47 -1.25
N ARG A 64 -4.55 -26.34 -0.29
CA ARG A 64 -4.14 -27.76 -0.33
C ARG A 64 -4.72 -28.48 -1.56
N LEU A 65 -5.97 -28.18 -1.90
CA LEU A 65 -6.65 -28.71 -3.07
C LEU A 65 -6.12 -28.10 -4.37
N GLN A 66 -5.70 -26.83 -4.33
CA GLN A 66 -5.15 -26.11 -5.47
C GLN A 66 -4.09 -25.08 -5.04
N PRO A 67 -2.79 -25.43 -5.09
CA PRO A 67 -1.71 -24.59 -4.59
C PRO A 67 -1.48 -23.28 -5.36
N ASP A 68 -2.00 -23.15 -6.58
CA ASP A 68 -1.85 -21.95 -7.41
C ASP A 68 -3.08 -21.02 -7.36
N TYR A 69 -3.98 -21.23 -6.40
CA TYR A 69 -5.17 -20.40 -6.22
C TYR A 69 -4.82 -19.06 -5.51
N ALA A 70 -4.40 -18.08 -6.30
CA ALA A 70 -3.90 -16.78 -5.81
C ALA A 70 -4.87 -16.04 -4.87
N GLU A 71 -6.18 -16.08 -5.15
CA GLU A 71 -7.22 -15.48 -4.33
C GLU A 71 -7.31 -16.14 -2.95
N ALA A 72 -7.14 -17.46 -2.87
CA ALA A 72 -7.14 -18.19 -1.59
C ALA A 72 -5.93 -17.82 -0.74
N HIS A 73 -4.74 -17.68 -1.33
CA HIS A 73 -3.56 -17.14 -0.66
C HIS A 73 -3.82 -15.72 -0.14
N HIS A 74 -4.39 -14.84 -0.97
CA HIS A 74 -4.65 -13.45 -0.58
C HIS A 74 -5.61 -13.36 0.62
N HIS A 75 -6.70 -14.13 0.58
CA HIS A 75 -7.69 -14.16 1.66
C HIS A 75 -7.16 -14.83 2.93
N LEU A 76 -6.30 -15.85 2.80
CA LEU A 76 -5.58 -16.42 3.94
C LEU A 76 -4.66 -15.37 4.58
N GLY A 77 -3.93 -14.60 3.77
CA GLY A 77 -3.10 -13.48 4.23
C GLY A 77 -3.91 -12.41 4.97
N LEU A 78 -5.08 -12.03 4.43
CA LEU A 78 -6.02 -11.12 5.10
C LEU A 78 -6.53 -11.68 6.44
N ALA A 79 -6.88 -12.96 6.49
CA ALA A 79 -7.34 -13.62 7.71
C ALA A 79 -6.24 -13.63 8.78
N TYR A 80 -4.99 -13.93 8.40
CA TYR A 80 -3.84 -13.82 9.30
C TYR A 80 -3.60 -12.37 9.78
N ALA A 81 -3.68 -11.39 8.89
CA ALA A 81 -3.50 -9.98 9.25
C ALA A 81 -4.57 -9.50 10.25
N ARG A 82 -5.83 -9.92 10.08
CA ARG A 82 -6.93 -9.65 11.04
C ARG A 82 -6.68 -10.30 12.41
N ARG A 83 -5.98 -11.43 12.45
CA ARG A 83 -5.50 -12.08 13.67
C ARG A 83 -4.18 -11.52 14.20
N GLN A 84 -3.66 -10.45 13.59
CA GLN A 84 -2.35 -9.85 13.91
C GLN A 84 -1.15 -10.80 13.71
N GLN A 85 -1.33 -11.88 12.95
CA GLN A 85 -0.28 -12.84 12.58
C GLN A 85 0.45 -12.35 11.33
N TYR A 86 1.11 -11.19 11.43
CA TYR A 86 1.64 -10.48 10.27
C TYR A 86 2.75 -11.23 9.53
N GLN A 87 3.55 -12.04 10.22
CA GLN A 87 4.57 -12.87 9.57
C GLN A 87 3.97 -13.92 8.63
N ASP A 88 2.86 -14.55 9.03
CA ASP A 88 2.16 -15.50 8.17
C ASP A 88 1.43 -14.78 7.04
N ALA A 89 0.83 -13.62 7.33
CA ALA A 89 0.23 -12.78 6.29
C ALA A 89 1.23 -12.40 5.18
N VAL A 90 2.46 -12.03 5.54
CA VAL A 90 3.55 -11.73 4.59
C VAL A 90 3.84 -12.92 3.67
N LYS A 91 3.90 -14.14 4.20
CA LYS A 91 4.16 -15.34 3.39
C LYS A 91 3.08 -15.53 2.32
N GLU A 92 1.82 -15.41 2.72
CA GLU A 92 0.69 -15.62 1.81
C GLU A 92 0.56 -14.50 0.78
N PHE A 93 0.77 -13.23 1.16
CA PHE A 93 0.76 -12.13 0.18
C PHE A 93 1.91 -12.23 -0.83
N LYS A 94 3.10 -12.69 -0.40
CA LYS A 94 4.19 -12.98 -1.34
C LYS A 94 3.81 -14.08 -2.33
N GLU A 95 3.08 -15.09 -1.88
CA GLU A 95 2.62 -16.16 -2.77
C GLU A 95 1.55 -15.66 -3.75
N THR A 96 0.60 -14.83 -3.30
CA THR A 96 -0.32 -14.13 -4.21
C THR A 96 0.42 -13.33 -5.27
N ILE A 97 1.46 -12.57 -4.89
CA ILE A 97 2.27 -11.78 -5.83
C ILE A 97 3.08 -12.67 -6.78
N ARG A 98 3.59 -13.81 -6.30
CA ARG A 98 4.30 -14.79 -7.13
C ARG A 98 3.39 -15.33 -8.24
N LEU A 99 2.14 -15.62 -7.90
CA LEU A 99 1.11 -16.13 -8.81
C LEU A 99 0.54 -15.04 -9.72
N GLN A 100 0.32 -13.84 -9.18
CA GLN A 100 -0.26 -12.69 -9.89
C GLN A 100 0.53 -11.40 -9.57
N PRO A 101 1.65 -11.14 -10.29
CA PRO A 101 2.56 -10.02 -9.97
C PRO A 101 1.93 -8.63 -10.09
N GLN A 102 0.88 -8.50 -10.91
CA GLN A 102 0.18 -7.23 -11.17
C GLN A 102 -0.98 -6.96 -10.19
N TRP A 103 -1.21 -7.83 -9.19
CA TRP A 103 -2.27 -7.63 -8.21
C TRP A 103 -1.89 -6.55 -7.18
N SER A 104 -2.19 -5.30 -7.51
CA SER A 104 -1.83 -4.12 -6.70
C SER A 104 -2.26 -4.22 -5.22
N GLN A 105 -3.48 -4.72 -4.95
CA GLN A 105 -3.97 -4.90 -3.57
C GLN A 105 -3.14 -5.90 -2.75
N ALA A 106 -2.51 -6.90 -3.38
CA ALA A 106 -1.63 -7.83 -2.68
C ALA A 106 -0.32 -7.14 -2.24
N HIS A 107 0.25 -6.29 -3.09
CA HIS A 107 1.40 -5.43 -2.75
C HIS A 107 1.06 -4.44 -1.63
N GLU A 108 -0.12 -3.82 -1.69
CA GLU A 108 -0.59 -2.89 -0.67
C GLU A 108 -0.69 -3.57 0.70
N ASN A 109 -1.38 -4.72 0.76
CA ASN A 109 -1.53 -5.49 1.99
C ASN A 109 -0.20 -6.02 2.52
N LEU A 110 0.72 -6.42 1.63
CA LEU A 110 2.07 -6.79 1.99
C LEU A 110 2.81 -5.62 2.66
N GLY A 111 2.72 -4.41 2.08
CA GLY A 111 3.28 -3.19 2.65
C GLY A 111 2.73 -2.86 4.04
N VAL A 112 1.41 -2.99 4.23
CA VAL A 112 0.77 -2.79 5.53
C VAL A 112 1.26 -3.82 6.56
N ALA A 113 1.39 -5.09 6.17
CA ALA A 113 1.92 -6.14 7.05
C ALA A 113 3.37 -5.84 7.47
N TYR A 114 4.20 -5.36 6.54
CA TYR A 114 5.56 -4.93 6.86
C TYR A 114 5.62 -3.73 7.81
N ILE A 115 4.75 -2.73 7.65
CA ILE A 115 4.62 -1.62 8.62
C ILE A 115 4.31 -2.16 10.02
N LYS A 116 3.39 -3.12 10.13
CA LYS A 116 3.01 -3.72 11.43
C LYS A 116 4.15 -4.52 12.07
N LEU A 117 5.08 -5.03 11.26
CA LEU A 117 6.30 -5.69 11.72
C LEU A 117 7.47 -4.71 11.95
N GLY A 118 7.32 -3.42 11.63
CA GLY A 118 8.40 -2.44 11.70
C GLY A 118 9.47 -2.59 10.61
N LEU A 119 9.19 -3.36 9.55
CA LEU A 119 10.07 -3.60 8.43
C LEU A 119 9.90 -2.50 7.37
N TRP A 120 10.41 -1.31 7.68
CA TRP A 120 10.13 -0.09 6.91
C TRP A 120 10.68 -0.11 5.48
N GLU A 121 11.83 -0.75 5.26
CA GLU A 121 12.44 -0.85 3.93
C GLU A 121 11.66 -1.78 3.01
N ASP A 122 11.18 -2.91 3.53
CA ASP A 122 10.30 -3.82 2.80
C ASP A 122 8.93 -3.18 2.52
N ALA A 123 8.38 -2.45 3.50
CA ALA A 123 7.14 -1.68 3.31
C ALA A 123 7.29 -0.65 2.19
N ARG A 124 8.40 0.10 2.16
CA ARG A 124 8.70 1.07 1.09
C ARG A 124 8.65 0.40 -0.28
N GLN A 125 9.31 -0.75 -0.45
CA GLN A 125 9.33 -1.46 -1.73
C GLN A 125 7.94 -1.93 -2.15
N ALA A 126 7.16 -2.50 -1.24
CA ALA A 126 5.81 -2.97 -1.51
C ALA A 126 4.86 -1.82 -1.91
N PHE A 127 4.92 -0.67 -1.22
CA PHE A 127 4.13 0.49 -1.61
C PHE A 127 4.62 1.14 -2.91
N GLN A 128 5.93 1.10 -3.20
CA GLN A 128 6.46 1.52 -4.51
C GLN A 128 5.87 0.69 -5.67
N GLN A 129 5.73 -0.63 -5.49
CA GLN A 129 5.03 -1.48 -6.47
C GLN A 129 3.55 -1.10 -6.57
N THR A 130 2.88 -0.88 -5.44
CA THR A 130 1.47 -0.48 -5.41
C THR A 130 1.21 0.82 -6.18
N VAL A 131 2.02 1.87 -5.96
CA VAL A 131 1.88 3.15 -6.68
C VAL A 131 2.34 3.06 -8.14
N GLY A 132 3.26 2.15 -8.47
CA GLY A 132 3.65 1.87 -9.85
C GLY A 132 2.52 1.24 -10.66
N LEU A 133 1.80 0.29 -10.05
CA LEU A 133 0.64 -0.36 -10.65
C LEU A 133 -0.57 0.58 -10.68
N HIS A 134 -0.88 1.23 -9.55
CA HIS A 134 -2.07 2.04 -9.34
C HIS A 134 -1.69 3.44 -8.82
N PRO A 135 -1.21 4.35 -9.70
CA PRO A 135 -0.68 5.65 -9.30
C PRO A 135 -1.73 6.61 -8.70
N GLN A 136 -3.02 6.30 -8.83
CA GLN A 136 -4.12 7.09 -8.27
C GLN A 136 -4.55 6.64 -6.86
N ASN A 137 -3.91 5.63 -6.26
CA ASN A 137 -4.20 5.21 -4.89
C ASN A 137 -3.58 6.17 -3.86
N ALA A 138 -4.39 7.08 -3.30
CA ALA A 138 -3.95 8.06 -2.30
C ALA A 138 -3.41 7.40 -1.01
N GLU A 139 -4.02 6.31 -0.55
CA GLU A 139 -3.61 5.60 0.67
C GLU A 139 -2.24 4.92 0.48
N ALA A 140 -1.96 4.37 -0.70
CA ALA A 140 -0.65 3.82 -1.04
C ALA A 140 0.45 4.89 -1.03
N HIS A 141 0.19 6.08 -1.59
CA HIS A 141 1.12 7.22 -1.50
C HIS A 141 1.33 7.67 -0.05
N TYR A 142 0.26 7.70 0.76
CA TYR A 142 0.36 8.01 2.18
C TYR A 142 1.24 7.00 2.92
N HIS A 143 1.01 5.70 2.74
CA HIS A 143 1.82 4.66 3.37
C HIS A 143 3.27 4.61 2.89
N LEU A 144 3.51 4.90 1.60
CA LEU A 144 4.85 5.10 1.07
C LEU A 144 5.56 6.26 1.80
N GLY A 145 4.88 7.39 1.96
CA GLY A 145 5.39 8.53 2.70
C GLY A 145 5.71 8.20 4.16
N LEU A 146 4.86 7.41 4.83
CA LEU A 146 5.12 6.94 6.19
C LEU A 146 6.40 6.08 6.27
N ALA A 147 6.56 5.12 5.37
CA ALA A 147 7.74 4.25 5.34
C ALA A 147 9.01 5.07 5.08
N LEU A 148 8.98 5.98 4.10
CA LEU A 148 10.10 6.88 3.79
C LEU A 148 10.45 7.79 4.97
N GLY A 149 9.45 8.36 5.65
CA GLY A 149 9.66 9.20 6.82
C GLY A 149 10.31 8.45 7.97
N LYS A 150 9.94 7.19 8.20
CA LYS A 150 10.57 6.31 9.20
C LYS A 150 12.02 5.94 8.87
N LEU A 151 12.35 5.91 7.58
CA LEU A 151 13.71 5.70 7.08
C LEU A 151 14.56 6.98 7.04
N GLY A 152 14.02 8.12 7.48
CA GLY A 152 14.73 9.41 7.44
C GLY A 152 14.77 10.07 6.05
N ARG A 153 14.09 9.51 5.05
CA ARG A 153 14.03 10.01 3.67
C ARG A 153 12.98 11.11 3.54
N HIS A 154 13.18 12.20 4.27
CA HIS A 154 12.16 13.24 4.49
C HIS A 154 11.71 13.96 3.21
N GLN A 155 12.63 14.19 2.25
CA GLN A 155 12.31 14.78 0.95
C GLN A 155 11.32 13.91 0.17
N GLU A 156 11.60 12.62 0.06
CA GLU A 156 10.75 11.67 -0.67
C GLU A 156 9.44 11.42 0.07
N ALA A 157 9.48 11.39 1.41
CA ALA A 157 8.28 11.30 2.23
C ALA A 157 7.33 12.48 1.96
N ARG A 158 7.87 13.71 1.92
CA ARG A 158 7.10 14.91 1.56
C ARG A 158 6.46 14.74 0.17
N ASP A 159 7.21 14.30 -0.83
CA ASP A 159 6.69 14.17 -2.19
C ASP A 159 5.57 13.12 -2.28
N ALA A 160 5.72 11.99 -1.60
CA ALA A 160 4.68 10.98 -1.48
C ALA A 160 3.43 11.51 -0.75
N PHE A 161 3.58 12.22 0.37
CA PHE A 161 2.44 12.84 1.06
C PHE A 161 1.77 13.93 0.23
N ARG A 162 2.52 14.73 -0.54
CA ARG A 162 1.97 15.73 -1.47
C ARG A 162 1.11 15.06 -2.54
N GLN A 163 1.54 13.91 -3.06
CA GLN A 163 0.75 13.15 -4.02
C GLN A 163 -0.52 12.57 -3.37
N ALA A 164 -0.43 12.07 -2.13
CA ALA A 164 -1.59 11.60 -1.37
C ALA A 164 -2.64 12.71 -1.18
N VAL A 165 -2.25 13.90 -0.72
CA VAL A 165 -3.18 15.04 -0.53
C VAL A 165 -3.70 15.61 -1.86
N LYS A 166 -2.92 15.51 -2.95
CA LYS A 166 -3.39 15.90 -4.28
C LYS A 166 -4.50 14.97 -4.77
N LEU A 167 -4.36 13.66 -4.55
CA LEU A 167 -5.34 12.66 -4.95
C LEU A 167 -6.56 12.65 -4.04
N GLN A 168 -6.34 12.85 -2.74
CA GLN A 168 -7.39 12.89 -1.73
C GLN A 168 -7.18 14.11 -0.78
N PRO A 169 -7.74 15.28 -1.13
CA PRO A 169 -7.54 16.50 -0.35
C PRO A 169 -8.07 16.46 1.08
N ASP A 170 -9.06 15.61 1.37
CA ASP A 170 -9.67 15.48 2.71
C ASP A 170 -8.94 14.47 3.62
N LEU A 171 -7.80 13.91 3.19
CA LEU A 171 -7.01 12.96 3.95
C LEU A 171 -6.21 13.64 5.08
N ALA A 172 -6.88 14.00 6.17
CA ALA A 172 -6.31 14.75 7.29
C ALA A 172 -4.97 14.19 7.82
N LYS A 173 -4.86 12.85 7.90
CA LYS A 173 -3.62 12.18 8.32
C LYS A 173 -2.44 12.43 7.36
N ALA A 174 -2.69 12.57 6.06
CA ALA A 174 -1.66 12.89 5.08
C ALA A 174 -1.19 14.33 5.22
N HIS A 175 -2.11 15.29 5.43
CA HIS A 175 -1.76 16.68 5.74
C HIS A 175 -0.90 16.81 7.00
N LYS A 176 -1.26 16.10 8.08
CA LYS A 176 -0.46 16.08 9.31
C LYS A 176 0.95 15.56 9.07
N ASN A 177 1.08 14.42 8.38
CA ASN A 177 2.40 13.82 8.11
C ASN A 177 3.21 14.65 7.10
N LEU A 178 2.54 15.34 6.17
CA LEU A 178 3.15 16.32 5.28
C LEU A 178 3.73 17.49 6.08
N GLY A 179 2.99 18.03 7.05
CA GLY A 179 3.49 19.06 7.97
C GLY A 179 4.74 18.61 8.73
N MET A 180 4.76 17.37 9.23
CA MET A 180 5.94 16.80 9.88
C MET A 180 7.14 16.66 8.93
N ALA A 181 6.91 16.22 7.68
CA ALA A 181 7.97 16.14 6.68
C ALA A 181 8.55 17.53 6.36
N TYR A 182 7.68 18.55 6.23
CA TYR A 182 8.11 19.94 6.06
C TYR A 182 8.92 20.47 7.25
N MET A 183 8.50 20.20 8.49
CA MET A 183 9.28 20.55 9.69
C MET A 183 10.69 19.95 9.66
N LYS A 184 10.82 18.68 9.26
CA LYS A 184 12.12 18.00 9.14
C LYS A 184 13.02 18.55 8.04
N LEU A 185 12.43 19.22 7.05
CA LEU A 185 13.13 19.89 5.95
C LEU A 185 13.27 21.40 6.19
N GLU A 186 12.89 21.90 7.38
CA GLU A 186 12.90 23.33 7.73
C GLU A 186 12.07 24.22 6.79
N GLN A 187 11.07 23.62 6.13
CA GLN A 187 10.13 24.31 5.24
C GLN A 187 8.95 24.85 6.07
N TRP A 188 9.24 25.81 6.96
CA TRP A 188 8.34 26.23 8.04
C TRP A 188 6.98 26.72 7.56
N LYS A 189 6.95 27.54 6.50
CA LYS A 189 5.71 28.09 5.95
C LYS A 189 4.75 26.97 5.52
N ASP A 190 5.26 26.01 4.77
CA ASP A 190 4.46 24.89 4.25
C ASP A 190 4.05 23.93 5.39
N ALA A 191 4.91 23.76 6.40
CA ALA A 191 4.59 22.98 7.60
C ALA A 191 3.35 23.53 8.33
N GLY A 192 3.32 24.84 8.59
CA GLY A 192 2.20 25.51 9.24
C GLY A 192 0.90 25.33 8.47
N GLN A 193 0.92 25.54 7.15
CA GLN A 193 -0.26 25.36 6.29
C GLN A 193 -0.78 23.92 6.32
N ALA A 194 0.11 22.93 6.22
CA ALA A 194 -0.29 21.52 6.25
C ALA A 194 -0.89 21.11 7.60
N PHE A 195 -0.33 21.57 8.72
CA PHE A 195 -0.92 21.29 10.04
C PHE A 195 -2.25 22.00 10.25
N GLN A 196 -2.38 23.26 9.81
CA GLN A 196 -3.65 23.99 9.87
C GLN A 196 -4.75 23.28 9.07
N GLU A 197 -4.42 22.76 7.89
CA GLU A 197 -5.36 22.00 7.08
C GLU A 197 -5.74 20.66 7.73
N ALA A 198 -4.78 19.96 8.35
CA ALA A 198 -5.06 18.74 9.11
C ALA A 198 -6.04 19.00 10.27
N VAL A 199 -5.86 20.09 11.02
CA VAL A 199 -6.78 20.51 12.09
C VAL A 199 -8.13 20.95 11.53
N ARG A 200 -8.16 21.67 10.40
CA ARG A 200 -9.41 22.08 9.73
C ARG A 200 -10.25 20.87 9.33
N LEU A 201 -9.62 19.85 8.76
CA LEU A 201 -10.27 18.61 8.33
C LEU A 201 -10.69 17.73 9.53
N LYS A 202 -9.86 17.69 10.58
CA LYS A 202 -10.12 16.91 11.79
C LYS A 202 -9.73 17.69 13.05
N PRO A 203 -10.63 18.53 13.59
CA PRO A 203 -10.35 19.36 14.77
C PRO A 203 -10.03 18.57 16.05
N GLY A 204 -10.35 17.28 16.09
CA GLY A 204 -10.03 16.39 17.21
C GLY A 204 -8.70 15.63 17.08
N ASP A 205 -7.87 15.91 16.06
CA ASP A 205 -6.56 15.26 15.92
C ASP A 205 -5.53 15.93 16.84
N ALA A 206 -5.33 15.36 18.03
CA ALA A 206 -4.37 15.84 19.01
C ALA A 206 -2.93 15.92 18.45
N GLU A 207 -2.52 14.99 17.59
CA GLU A 207 -1.18 15.03 16.99
C GLU A 207 -1.01 16.17 15.98
N ALA A 208 -2.08 16.58 15.31
CA ALA A 208 -2.06 17.75 14.44
C ALA A 208 -1.93 19.06 15.25
N HIS A 209 -2.64 19.17 16.38
CA HIS A 209 -2.48 20.29 17.32
C HIS A 209 -1.07 20.31 17.94
N LEU A 210 -0.50 19.16 18.27
CA LEU A 210 0.91 19.06 18.69
C LEU A 210 1.86 19.59 17.60
N GLY A 211 1.60 19.26 16.33
CA GLY A 211 2.33 19.79 15.19
C GLY A 211 2.27 21.33 15.12
N LEU A 212 1.09 21.92 15.29
CA LEU A 212 0.93 23.38 15.36
C LEU A 212 1.64 24.00 16.57
N CYS A 213 1.58 23.37 17.74
CA CYS A 213 2.31 23.82 18.93
C CYS A 213 3.81 23.92 18.63
N ALA A 214 4.40 22.85 18.08
CA ALA A 214 5.81 22.80 17.73
C ALA A 214 6.17 23.83 16.66
N TYR A 215 5.33 23.98 15.63
CA TYR A 215 5.50 24.99 14.60
C TYR A 215 5.50 26.41 15.15
N TYR A 216 4.49 26.80 15.94
CA TYR A 216 4.39 28.15 16.48
C TYR A 216 5.50 28.45 17.50
N ALA A 217 5.88 27.46 18.32
CA ALA A 217 7.03 27.58 19.21
C ALA A 217 8.32 27.85 18.44
N GLN A 218 8.55 27.14 17.33
CA GLN A 218 9.69 27.37 16.44
C GLN A 218 9.68 28.76 15.79
N MET A 219 8.50 29.26 15.42
CA MET A 219 8.34 30.60 14.83
C MET A 219 8.39 31.73 15.87
N GLY A 220 8.43 31.41 17.17
CA GLY A 220 8.42 32.39 18.26
C GLY A 220 7.05 32.98 18.58
N ASP A 221 5.96 32.49 17.96
CA ASP A 221 4.59 32.91 18.25
C ASP A 221 4.07 32.18 19.50
N LYS A 222 4.43 32.71 20.66
CA LYS A 222 4.09 32.13 21.97
C LYS A 222 2.58 32.10 22.21
N ASP A 223 1.84 33.09 21.68
CA ASP A 223 0.40 33.18 21.88
C ASP A 223 -0.34 32.10 21.08
N ALA A 224 0.04 31.90 19.83
CA ALA A 224 -0.50 30.81 19.02
C ALA A 224 -0.12 29.45 19.59
N ALA A 225 1.15 29.26 19.98
CA ALA A 225 1.58 28.02 20.62
C ALA A 225 0.78 27.72 21.90
N ALA A 226 0.52 28.73 22.74
CA ALA A 226 -0.27 28.56 23.96
C ALA A 226 -1.74 28.23 23.69
N ARG A 227 -2.35 28.79 22.63
CA ARG A 227 -3.72 28.44 22.22
C ARG A 227 -3.81 26.98 21.80
N GLU A 228 -2.91 26.56 20.92
CA GLU A 228 -2.87 25.17 20.43
C GLU A 228 -2.56 24.19 21.57
N TYR A 229 -1.70 24.58 22.52
CA TYR A 229 -1.37 23.75 23.67
C TYR A 229 -2.58 23.51 24.60
N ARG A 230 -3.43 24.53 24.82
CA ARG A 230 -4.67 24.37 25.59
C ARG A 230 -5.63 23.39 24.91
N THR A 231 -5.76 23.46 23.59
CA THR A 231 -6.55 22.50 22.81
C THR A 231 -5.94 21.10 22.88
N LEU A 232 -4.63 20.97 22.71
CA LEU A 232 -3.93 19.70 22.86
C LEU A 232 -4.16 19.11 24.26
N GLN A 233 -4.12 19.93 25.31
CA GLN A 233 -4.35 19.49 26.68
C GLN A 233 -5.80 19.02 26.92
N SER A 234 -6.79 19.61 26.25
CA SER A 234 -8.18 19.16 26.34
C SER A 234 -8.42 17.86 25.57
N LEU A 235 -7.72 17.66 24.44
CA LEU A 235 -7.82 16.45 23.61
C LEU A 235 -7.02 15.27 24.18
N ASP A 236 -5.77 15.51 24.58
CA ASP A 236 -4.85 14.50 25.13
C ASP A 236 -3.86 15.13 26.14
N LYS A 237 -4.22 15.04 27.43
CA LYS A 237 -3.39 15.53 28.54
C LYS A 237 -2.01 14.89 28.59
N LYS A 238 -1.88 13.60 28.24
CA LYS A 238 -0.60 12.89 28.32
C LYS A 238 0.33 13.37 27.22
N LEU A 239 -0.20 13.56 26.01
CA LEU A 239 0.56 14.10 24.89
C LEU A 239 0.99 15.54 25.14
N ALA A 240 0.10 16.38 25.68
CA ALA A 240 0.42 17.74 26.09
C ALA A 240 1.56 17.79 27.14
N GLN A 241 1.51 16.90 28.14
CA GLN A 241 2.54 16.82 29.16
C GLN A 241 3.89 16.44 28.55
N LYS A 242 3.90 15.39 27.70
CA LYS A 242 5.11 14.97 26.99
C LYS A 242 5.73 16.09 26.16
N PHE A 243 4.92 16.90 25.49
CA PHE A 243 5.40 18.06 24.74
C PHE A 243 6.03 19.12 25.65
N ALA A 244 5.38 19.46 26.77
CA ALA A 244 5.92 20.43 27.71
C ALA A 244 7.26 19.99 28.31
N ASP A 245 7.44 18.69 28.54
CA ASP A 245 8.69 18.14 29.06
C ASP A 245 9.84 18.18 28.04
N LEU A 246 9.55 18.27 26.74
CA LEU A 246 10.56 18.43 25.68
C LEU A 246 11.07 19.88 25.53
N LEU A 247 10.38 20.85 26.14
CA LEU A 247 10.72 22.28 26.05
C LEU A 247 11.48 22.80 27.28
N LYS A 248 11.65 21.97 28.32
CA LYS A 248 12.46 22.27 29.51
C LYS A 248 13.91 21.91 29.27
#